data_AF-A0A2C9GVP0-F1
#
_entry.id   AF-A0A2C9GVP0-F1
#
_cell.length_a   1.000
_cell.length_b   1.000
_cell.length_c   1.000
_cell.angle_alpha   90.00
_cell.angle_beta   90.00
_cell.angle_gamma   90.00
#
_symmetry.space_group_name_H-M   'P 1'
#
loop_
_entity.id
_entity.type
_entity.pdbx_description
1 polymer ?
#
loop_
_entity_poly.entity_id
_entity_poly.type
_entity_poly.pdbx_seq_one_letter_code
_entity_poly.pdbx_strand_id
1 'polypeptide(L)' 'MKLLSFTLVLLVALIGLFATVAVGQTPCSSSARVRCNIHCRGYNKQGNCVNDSCSCIEKSGRLG' A
#
# COMPACT_ATOMS: atom_id res chain seq x y z
N MET A 1 -6.30 -10.40 37.92
CA MET A 1 -6.56 -11.16 36.68
C MET A 1 -7.08 -10.33 35.51
N LYS A 2 -7.93 -9.31 35.70
CA LYS A 2 -8.47 -8.46 34.60
C LYS A 2 -7.46 -7.60 33.84
N LEU A 3 -6.33 -7.21 34.46
CA LEU A 3 -5.31 -6.35 33.82
C LEU A 3 -4.58 -7.07 32.67
N LEU A 4 -4.22 -8.34 32.88
CA LEU A 4 -3.50 -9.16 31.90
C LEU A 4 -4.30 -9.38 30.61
N SER A 5 -5.62 -9.56 30.72
CA SER A 5 -6.48 -9.73 29.55
C SER A 5 -6.57 -8.48 28.69
N PHE A 6 -6.62 -7.29 29.30
CA PHE A 6 -6.70 -6.03 28.54
C PHE A 6 -5.38 -5.73 27.82
N THR A 7 -4.24 -5.95 28.50
CA THR A 7 -2.91 -5.78 27.88
C THR A 7 -2.70 -6.75 26.71
N LEU A 8 -3.18 -7.99 26.82
CA LEU A 8 -3.04 -8.99 25.75
C LEU A 8 -3.90 -8.65 24.53
N VAL A 9 -5.13 -8.17 24.74
CA VAL A 9 -6.01 -7.69 23.66
C VAL A 9 -5.40 -6.46 22.97
N LEU A 10 -4.86 -5.52 23.75
CA LEU A 10 -4.20 -4.33 23.21
C LEU A 10 -2.98 -4.70 22.36
N LEU A 11 -2.16 -5.65 22.81
CA LEU A 11 -1.00 -6.14 22.04
C LEU A 11 -1.42 -6.77 20.71
N VAL A 12 -2.45 -7.62 20.71
CA VAL A 12 -2.96 -8.23 19.46
C VAL A 12 -3.51 -7.18 18.51
N ALA A 13 -4.26 -6.19 19.02
CA ALA A 13 -4.78 -5.09 18.21
C ALA A 13 -3.65 -4.26 17.58
N LEU A 14 -2.59 -3.96 18.34
CA LEU A 14 -1.41 -3.25 17.85
C LEU A 14 -0.69 -4.07 16.77
N ILE A 15 -0.44 -5.37 17.00
CA ILE A 15 0.22 -6.25 16.01
C ILE A 15 -0.60 -6.31 14.71
N GLY A 16 -1.92 -6.43 14.80
CA GLY A 16 -2.80 -6.39 13.63
C GLY A 16 -2.71 -5.06 12.87
N LEU A 17 -2.68 -3.93 13.58
CA LEU A 17 -2.48 -2.62 12.98
C LEU A 17 -1.12 -2.53 12.26
N PHE A 18 -0.04 -2.99 12.88
CA PHE A 18 1.30 -3.00 12.29
C PHE A 18 1.39 -3.87 11.02
N ALA A 19 0.72 -5.02 11.00
CA ALA A 19 0.66 -5.87 9.81
C ALA A 19 -0.02 -5.15 8.63
N THR A 20 -1.07 -4.36 8.89
CA THR A 20 -1.78 -3.63 7.82
C THR A 20 -1.00 -2.45 7.24
N VAL A 21 -0.20 -1.75 8.05
CA VAL A 21 0.63 -0.63 7.57
C VAL A 21 1.83 -1.09 6.76
N ALA A 22 2.42 -2.25 7.10
CA ALA A 22 3.57 -2.80 6.37
C ALA A 22 3.21 -3.17 4.92
N VAL A 23 2.00 -3.68 4.67
CA VAL A 23 1.49 -3.97 3.31
C VAL A 23 1.30 -2.69 2.49
N GLY A 24 1.18 -1.53 3.14
CA GLY A 24 1.16 -0.21 2.50
C GLY A 24 2.53 0.28 2.01
N GLN A 25 3.63 -0.30 2.50
CA GLN A 25 5.00 0.15 2.19
C GLN A 25 5.60 -0.45 0.92
N THR A 26 4.98 -1.49 0.36
CA THR A 26 5.42 -2.12 -0.90
C THR A 26 4.40 -1.82 -2.01
N PRO A 27 4.32 -0.58 -2.52
CA PRO A 27 3.30 -0.19 -3.50
C PRO A 27 3.44 -0.91 -4.86
N CYS A 28 4.54 -1.67 -5.05
CA CYS A 28 4.88 -2.36 -6.28
C CYS A 28 4.94 -3.88 -6.20
N SER A 29 4.58 -4.47 -5.04
CA SER A 29 4.28 -5.90 -4.98
C SER A 29 3.10 -6.24 -5.91
N SER A 30 3.03 -7.48 -6.42
CA SER A 30 2.06 -7.87 -7.48
C SER A 30 0.60 -7.49 -7.16
N SER A 31 0.21 -7.54 -5.88
CA SER A 31 -1.13 -7.14 -5.41
C SER A 31 -1.28 -5.61 -5.22
N ALA A 32 -0.19 -4.91 -4.91
CA ALA A 32 -0.17 -3.47 -4.68
C ALA A 32 0.00 -2.63 -5.96
N ARG A 33 0.49 -3.22 -7.06
CA ARG A 33 0.62 -2.54 -8.37
C ARG A 33 -0.72 -2.00 -8.89
N VAL A 34 -1.81 -2.71 -8.61
CA VAL A 34 -3.18 -2.25 -8.92
C VAL A 34 -3.50 -0.97 -8.14
N ARG A 35 -3.11 -0.90 -6.86
CA ARG A 35 -3.29 0.28 -6.00
C ARG A 35 -2.48 1.47 -6.51
N CYS A 36 -1.23 1.25 -6.91
CA CYS A 36 -0.40 2.26 -7.56
C CYS A 36 -1.08 2.84 -8.82
N ASN A 37 -1.61 1.97 -9.69
CA ASN A 37 -2.28 2.43 -10.90
C ASN A 37 -3.61 3.16 -10.62
N ILE A 38 -4.40 2.71 -9.64
CA ILE A 38 -5.63 3.41 -9.21
C ILE A 38 -5.30 4.80 -8.67
N HIS A 39 -4.26 4.91 -7.83
CA HIS A 39 -3.80 6.19 -7.30
C HIS A 39 -3.38 7.15 -8.43
N CYS A 40 -2.51 6.71 -9.34
CA CYS A 40 -2.04 7.54 -10.46
C CYS A 40 -3.14 7.88 -11.46
N ARG A 41 -4.17 7.03 -11.62
CA ARG A 41 -5.33 7.30 -12.48
C ARG A 41 -6.11 8.54 -12.02
N GLY A 42 -6.16 8.83 -10.71
CA GLY A 42 -6.76 10.06 -10.17
C GLY A 42 -6.08 11.33 -10.69
N TYR A 43 -4.81 11.22 -11.09
CA TYR A 43 -4.01 12.30 -11.64
C TYR A 43 -3.86 12.22 -13.18
N ASN A 44 -4.67 11.38 -13.85
CA ASN A 44 -4.58 11.11 -15.29
C ASN A 44 -3.20 10.57 -15.75
N LYS A 45 -2.46 9.93 -14.84
CA LYS A 45 -1.13 9.36 -15.06
C LYS A 45 -1.18 7.83 -15.01
N GLN A 46 -0.15 7.17 -15.52
CA GLN A 46 0.03 5.72 -15.40
C GLN A 46 0.93 5.39 -14.20
N GLY A 47 0.52 4.42 -13.39
CA GLY A 47 1.38 3.91 -12.31
C GLY A 47 2.52 3.10 -12.88
N ASN A 48 3.76 3.52 -12.61
CA ASN A 48 4.98 2.81 -12.92
C ASN A 48 5.68 2.38 -11.63
N CYS A 49 6.27 1.19 -11.64
CA CYS A 49 6.95 0.63 -10.49
C CYS A 49 8.45 0.55 -10.75
N VAL A 50 9.23 1.32 -10.00
CA VAL A 50 10.68 1.40 -10.13
C VAL A 50 11.28 1.23 -8.73
N ASN A 51 12.17 0.25 -8.55
CA ASN A 51 12.83 -0.04 -7.26
C ASN A 51 11.83 -0.12 -6.09
N ASP A 52 10.79 -0.95 -6.25
CA ASP A 52 9.69 -1.13 -5.29
C ASP A 52 8.86 0.12 -4.95
N SER A 53 9.12 1.24 -5.62
CA SER A 53 8.42 2.51 -5.44
C SER A 53 7.45 2.76 -6.59
N CYS A 54 6.25 3.22 -6.25
CA CYS A 54 5.26 3.65 -7.23
C CYS A 54 5.54 5.09 -7.66
N SER A 55 5.67 5.32 -8.96
CA SER A 55 5.82 6.63 -9.59
C SER A 55 4.72 6.82 -10.63
N CYS A 56 4.04 7.96 -10.59
CA CYS A 56 3.06 8.31 -11.61
C CYS A 56 3.75 8.97 -12.80
N ILE A 57 3.85 8.24 -13.90
CA ILE A 57 4.43 8.76 -15.15
C ILE A 57 3.31 9.26 -16.08
N GLU A 58 3.68 10.17 -16.99
CA GLU A 58 2.77 10.55 -18.08
C GLU A 58 2.28 9.28 -18.78
N LYS A 59 0.99 9.25 -19.08
CA LYS A 59 0.43 8.17 -19.89
C LYS A 59 1.06 8.36 -21.26
N SER A 60 2.15 7.63 -21.53
CA SER A 60 2.82 7.69 -22.82
C SER A 60 1.75 7.34 -23.84
N GLY A 61 1.29 8.37 -24.55
CA GLY A 61 0.38 8.20 -25.66
C GLY A 61 1.06 7.19 -26.56
N ARG A 62 0.43 6.03 -26.72
CA ARG A 62 0.61 5.27 -27.94
C ARG A 62 0.34 6.30 -29.03
N LEU A 63 1.37 6.70 -29.78
CA LEU A 63 1.15 7.43 -31.03
C LEU A 63 0.11 6.61 -31.80
N GLY A 64 -1.05 7.21 -31.99
CA GLY A 64 -2.15 6.76 -32.82
C GLY A 64 -2.70 8.00 -33.49
#